data_AF-A0A956BIH0-F1
#
_entry.id   AF-A0A956BIH0-F1
#
_cell.length_a   1.000
_cell.length_b   1.000
_cell.length_c   1.000
_cell.angle_alpha   90.00
_cell.angle_beta   90.00
_cell.angle_gamma   90.00
#
_symmetry.space_group_name_H-M   'P 1'
#
loop_
_entity.id
_entity.type
_entity.pdbx_description
1 polymer ?
#
loop_
_entity_poly.entity_id
_entity_poly.type
_entity_poly.pdbx_seq_one_letter_code
_entity_poly.pdbx_strand_id
1 'polypeptide(L)'
;MTELHENPLGTDGFEFVEYAAPDPELLRTLFERLGFPATHRHRRKNVTLHRQGDINFIINAEPDSFAQKFAAEHGPCVCAMAFRVKDSAFAYREALKRGASPSSTDVGPGELNIPALEGIGGSKLYLVDRYGANGTIYEVDFQPLEGVAEGAFSAGLTYIDHLTHNVKRGNMDTWAGFYEKVFNFREIRYFDIEGKLTGLLSRAMTSPCGKIRIPINESQDDKSQIEEYIREY
;
A
#
# COMPACT_ATOMS: atom_id res chain seq x y z
N MET A 1 25.02 4.27 -19.11
CA MET A 1 25.43 4.58 -17.73
C MET A 1 24.19 5.11 -17.03
N THR A 2 23.55 4.26 -16.23
CA THR A 2 22.41 4.66 -15.40
C THR A 2 22.90 5.72 -14.43
N GLU A 3 22.40 6.94 -14.54
CA GLU A 3 22.59 7.93 -13.49
C GLU A 3 22.07 7.31 -12.18
N LEU A 4 22.97 7.17 -11.20
CA LEU A 4 22.61 6.76 -9.84
C LEU A 4 21.77 7.87 -9.24
N HIS A 5 20.46 7.81 -9.46
CA HIS A 5 19.53 8.76 -8.89
C HIS A 5 19.48 8.58 -7.38
N GLU A 6 19.54 9.69 -6.65
CA GLU A 6 19.56 9.69 -5.19
C GLU A 6 18.32 8.99 -4.63
N ASN A 7 18.51 8.01 -3.76
CA ASN A 7 17.44 7.33 -3.02
C ASN A 7 17.50 7.78 -1.55
N PRO A 8 17.04 9.00 -1.24
CA PRO A 8 17.33 9.67 0.03
C PRO A 8 16.72 8.93 1.23
N LEU A 9 15.59 8.25 1.03
CA LEU A 9 14.90 7.50 2.08
C LEU A 9 15.24 5.99 2.04
N GLY A 10 16.13 5.57 1.13
CA GLY A 10 16.57 4.18 1.02
C GLY A 10 15.44 3.21 0.70
N THR A 11 14.46 3.61 -0.12
CA THR A 11 13.33 2.76 -0.56
C THR A 11 13.81 1.49 -1.26
N ASP A 12 13.06 0.39 -1.14
CA ASP A 12 13.44 -0.92 -1.70
C ASP A 12 12.24 -1.82 -2.05
N GLY A 13 11.18 -1.23 -2.62
CA GLY A 13 9.97 -1.97 -3.02
C GLY A 13 8.84 -1.92 -1.98
N PHE A 14 7.73 -2.60 -2.30
CA PHE A 14 6.60 -2.77 -1.39
C PHE A 14 6.90 -3.86 -0.34
N GLU A 15 6.37 -3.69 0.87
CA GLU A 15 6.42 -4.71 1.92
C GLU A 15 5.06 -5.43 2.06
N PHE A 16 3.98 -4.67 2.20
CA PHE A 16 2.62 -5.20 2.26
C PHE A 16 1.58 -4.20 1.74
N VAL A 17 0.38 -4.72 1.48
CA VAL A 17 -0.86 -3.93 1.30
C VAL A 17 -1.88 -4.41 2.32
N GLU A 18 -2.49 -3.47 3.04
CA GLU A 18 -3.48 -3.74 4.08
C GLU A 18 -4.88 -3.36 3.59
N TYR A 19 -5.79 -4.30 3.72
CA TYR A 19 -7.17 -4.23 3.28
C TYR A 19 -8.10 -4.27 4.49
N ALA A 20 -9.23 -3.60 4.35
CA ALA A 20 -10.31 -3.64 5.31
C ALA A 20 -11.65 -3.65 4.57
N ALA A 21 -12.67 -4.24 5.19
CA ALA A 21 -14.03 -4.24 4.67
C ALA A 21 -15.02 -4.31 5.83
N PRO A 22 -16.26 -3.81 5.64
CA PRO A 22 -17.36 -4.06 6.57
C PRO A 22 -17.66 -5.55 6.74
N ASP A 23 -17.54 -6.33 5.66
CA ASP A 23 -17.59 -7.79 5.68
C ASP A 23 -16.21 -8.38 5.29
N PRO A 24 -15.37 -8.76 6.27
CA PRO A 24 -14.03 -9.27 6.00
C PRO A 24 -14.03 -10.67 5.37
N GLU A 25 -15.11 -11.45 5.48
CA GLU A 25 -15.17 -12.80 4.91
C GLU A 25 -15.24 -12.77 3.39
N LEU A 26 -15.82 -11.71 2.80
CA LEU A 26 -15.79 -11.50 1.34
C LEU A 26 -14.36 -11.31 0.83
N LEU A 27 -13.53 -10.54 1.54
CA LEU A 27 -12.12 -10.36 1.19
C LEU A 27 -11.32 -11.66 1.36
N ARG A 28 -11.51 -12.39 2.47
CA ARG A 28 -10.84 -13.67 2.73
C ARG A 28 -11.17 -14.69 1.63
N THR A 29 -12.45 -14.82 1.29
CA THR A 29 -12.92 -15.71 0.23
C THR A 29 -12.36 -15.31 -1.14
N LEU A 30 -12.31 -14.00 -1.45
CA LEU A 30 -11.74 -13.50 -2.69
C LEU A 30 -10.25 -13.82 -2.79
N PHE A 31 -9.49 -13.55 -1.73
CA PHE A 31 -8.04 -13.79 -1.71
C PHE A 31 -7.71 -15.27 -1.86
N GLU A 32 -8.45 -16.16 -1.19
CA GLU A 32 -8.29 -17.60 -1.40
C GLU A 32 -8.47 -18.00 -2.87
N ARG A 33 -9.50 -17.46 -3.55
CA ARG A 33 -9.73 -17.72 -4.99
C ARG A 33 -8.64 -17.15 -5.89
N LEU A 34 -7.94 -16.11 -5.46
CA LEU A 34 -6.79 -15.51 -6.16
C LEU A 34 -5.46 -16.22 -5.85
N GLY A 35 -5.48 -17.31 -5.07
CA GLY A 35 -4.28 -18.04 -4.65
C GLY A 35 -3.55 -17.41 -3.46
N PHE A 36 -4.24 -16.59 -2.68
CA PHE A 36 -3.77 -15.96 -1.45
C PHE A 36 -4.50 -16.54 -0.22
N PRO A 37 -4.24 -17.80 0.15
CA PRO A 37 -4.82 -18.37 1.36
C PRO A 37 -4.34 -17.58 2.59
N ALA A 38 -5.13 -17.60 3.67
CA ALA A 38 -4.64 -17.13 4.95
C ALA A 38 -3.51 -18.06 5.40
N THR A 39 -2.32 -17.50 5.62
CA THR A 39 -1.12 -18.25 6.04
C THR A 39 -0.83 -18.06 7.53
N HIS A 40 -1.16 -16.88 8.05
CA HIS A 40 -0.96 -16.55 9.46
C HIS A 40 -2.15 -15.75 9.99
N ARG A 41 -2.31 -15.75 11.31
CA ARG A 41 -3.21 -14.88 12.04
C ARG A 41 -2.43 -14.04 13.04
N HIS A 42 -2.85 -12.81 13.26
CA HIS A 42 -2.27 -11.98 14.31
C HIS A 42 -2.49 -12.64 15.68
N ARG A 43 -1.52 -12.48 16.57
CA ARG A 43 -1.52 -13.15 17.88
C ARG A 43 -2.71 -12.73 18.77
N ARG A 44 -3.23 -11.51 18.58
CA ARG A 44 -4.24 -10.91 19.46
C ARG A 44 -5.39 -10.18 18.77
N LYS A 45 -5.21 -9.80 17.51
CA LYS A 45 -6.15 -8.96 16.76
C LYS A 45 -6.84 -9.81 15.71
N ASN A 46 -8.02 -9.41 15.26
CA ASN A 46 -8.69 -10.04 14.13
C ASN A 46 -8.06 -9.59 12.80
N VAL A 47 -6.81 -10.01 12.58
CA VAL A 47 -6.01 -9.65 11.41
C VAL A 47 -5.40 -10.92 10.83
N THR A 48 -5.50 -11.10 9.52
CA THR A 48 -4.97 -12.27 8.80
C THR A 48 -3.94 -11.85 7.76
N LEU A 49 -2.90 -12.66 7.60
CA LEU A 49 -1.83 -12.47 6.62
C LEU A 49 -1.95 -13.51 5.51
N HIS A 50 -2.04 -13.03 4.28
CA HIS A 50 -2.22 -13.81 3.06
C HIS A 50 -1.00 -13.62 2.16
N ARG A 51 -0.36 -14.71 1.74
CA ARG A 51 0.95 -14.65 1.09
C ARG A 51 1.02 -15.49 -0.19
N GLN A 52 1.71 -14.95 -1.18
CA GLN A 52 2.08 -15.65 -2.43
C GLN A 52 3.33 -14.99 -3.01
N GLY A 53 4.40 -15.76 -3.24
CA GLY A 53 5.69 -15.16 -3.62
C GLY A 53 6.19 -14.15 -2.57
N ASP A 54 6.62 -12.98 -3.02
CA ASP A 54 7.04 -11.84 -2.20
C ASP A 54 5.86 -10.88 -1.88
N ILE A 55 4.63 -11.30 -2.11
CA ILE A 55 3.42 -10.50 -1.88
C ILE A 55 2.86 -10.83 -0.50
N ASN A 56 2.69 -9.80 0.33
CA ASN A 56 2.03 -9.90 1.63
C ASN A 56 0.79 -9.01 1.62
N PHE A 57 -0.38 -9.63 1.70
CA PHE A 57 -1.64 -8.92 1.91
C PHE A 57 -2.13 -9.15 3.33
N ILE A 58 -2.53 -8.07 3.99
CA ILE A 58 -3.08 -8.10 5.34
C ILE A 58 -4.56 -7.77 5.24
N ILE A 59 -5.42 -8.57 5.84
CA ILE A 59 -6.83 -8.21 6.05
C ILE A 59 -6.98 -7.81 7.51
N ASN A 60 -7.30 -6.55 7.76
CA ASN A 60 -7.51 -6.00 9.09
C ASN A 60 -9.01 -5.87 9.39
N ALA A 61 -9.50 -6.80 10.21
CA ALA A 61 -10.87 -6.88 10.68
C ALA A 61 -10.95 -6.61 12.19
N GLU A 62 -9.96 -5.92 12.76
CA GLU A 62 -9.96 -5.57 14.18
C GLU A 62 -11.06 -4.55 14.47
N PRO A 63 -12.01 -4.84 15.39
CA PRO A 63 -13.07 -3.91 15.75
C PRO A 63 -12.51 -2.62 16.37
N ASP A 64 -13.26 -1.52 16.26
CA ASP A 64 -12.90 -0.21 16.82
C ASP A 64 -11.54 0.36 16.38
N SER A 65 -10.96 -0.19 15.30
CA SER A 65 -9.67 0.19 14.76
C SER A 65 -9.76 1.29 13.69
N PHE A 66 -8.61 1.87 13.35
CA PHE A 66 -8.48 2.74 12.17
C PHE A 66 -9.01 2.04 10.90
N ALA A 67 -8.64 0.77 10.68
CA ALA A 67 -8.99 0.03 9.47
C ALA A 67 -10.51 -0.13 9.31
N GLN A 68 -11.21 -0.47 10.38
CA GLN A 68 -12.68 -0.61 10.35
C GLN A 68 -13.40 0.73 10.21
N LYS A 69 -12.88 1.81 10.79
CA LYS A 69 -13.41 3.17 10.57
C LYS A 69 -13.22 3.61 9.12
N PHE A 70 -12.04 3.38 8.56
CA PHE A 70 -11.73 3.67 7.16
C PHE A 70 -12.64 2.86 6.21
N ALA A 71 -12.85 1.58 6.48
CA ALA A 71 -13.76 0.74 5.70
C ALA A 71 -15.24 1.12 5.84
N ALA A 72 -15.65 1.73 6.96
CA ALA A 72 -17.00 2.26 7.12
C ALA A 72 -17.26 3.47 6.21
N GLU A 73 -16.22 4.25 5.92
CA GLU A 73 -16.28 5.41 5.02
C GLU A 73 -16.13 5.01 3.54
N HIS A 74 -15.28 4.02 3.25
CA HIS A 74 -14.86 3.68 1.88
C HIS A 74 -15.36 2.31 1.37
N GLY A 75 -16.09 1.54 2.18
CA GLY A 75 -16.44 0.16 1.86
C GLY A 75 -15.23 -0.78 1.88
N PRO A 76 -15.25 -1.90 1.12
CA PRO A 76 -14.06 -2.75 0.94
C PRO A 76 -12.92 -1.98 0.24
N CYS A 77 -11.81 -1.78 0.93
CA CYS A 77 -10.78 -0.83 0.53
C CYS A 77 -9.35 -1.29 0.88
N VAL A 78 -8.37 -0.60 0.29
CA VAL A 78 -6.98 -0.58 0.79
C VAL A 78 -6.86 0.56 1.79
N CYS A 79 -6.66 0.25 3.07
CA CYS A 79 -6.55 1.25 4.13
C CYS A 79 -5.08 1.60 4.45
N ALA A 80 -4.12 0.79 4.02
CA ALA A 80 -2.71 1.10 4.13
C ALA A 80 -1.82 0.38 3.11
N MET A 81 -0.62 0.90 2.91
CA MET A 81 0.47 0.21 2.23
C MET A 81 1.79 0.42 2.97
N ALA A 82 2.76 -0.47 2.74
CA ALA A 82 4.08 -0.37 3.34
C ALA A 82 5.18 -0.35 2.28
N PHE A 83 6.16 0.53 2.45
CA PHE A 83 7.39 0.54 1.70
C PHE A 83 8.52 -0.06 2.52
N ARG A 84 9.32 -0.90 1.87
CA ARG A 84 10.63 -1.31 2.37
C ARG A 84 11.56 -0.11 2.33
N VAL A 85 12.29 0.13 3.42
CA VAL A 85 13.31 1.17 3.54
C VAL A 85 14.53 0.63 4.28
N LYS A 86 15.71 1.20 4.02
CA LYS A 86 16.95 0.76 4.68
C LYS A 86 16.97 0.97 6.21
N ASP A 87 16.39 2.07 6.69
CA ASP A 87 16.33 2.46 8.11
C ASP A 87 15.02 3.23 8.32
N SER A 88 14.07 2.61 9.03
CA SER A 88 12.72 3.14 9.21
C SER A 88 12.71 4.44 10.02
N ALA A 89 13.55 4.53 11.05
CA ALA A 89 13.62 5.69 11.92
C ALA A 89 14.24 6.90 11.21
N PHE A 90 15.29 6.67 10.41
CA PHE A 90 15.87 7.70 9.55
C PHE A 90 14.88 8.14 8.47
N ALA A 91 14.32 7.19 7.71
CA ALA A 91 13.39 7.48 6.62
C ALA A 91 12.16 8.26 7.12
N TYR A 92 11.62 7.90 8.29
CA TYR A 92 10.50 8.61 8.90
C TYR A 92 10.85 10.06 9.24
N ARG A 93 11.97 10.30 9.97
CA ARG A 93 12.39 11.66 10.32
C ARG A 93 12.65 12.52 9.09
N GLU A 94 13.25 11.94 8.06
CA GLU A 94 13.57 12.65 6.82
C GLU A 94 12.32 12.94 5.99
N ALA A 95 11.37 12.00 5.92
CA ALA A 95 10.07 12.21 5.27
C ALA A 95 9.31 13.39 5.89
N LEU A 96 9.30 13.48 7.23
CA LEU A 96 8.66 14.60 7.95
C LEU A 96 9.32 15.94 7.61
N LYS A 97 10.66 16.01 7.57
CA LYS A 97 11.38 17.22 7.15
C LYS A 97 11.06 17.62 5.70
N ARG A 98 10.78 16.64 4.85
CA ARG A 98 10.39 16.84 3.45
C ARG A 98 8.90 17.15 3.28
N GLY A 99 8.14 17.23 4.36
CA GLY A 99 6.76 17.71 4.37
C GLY A 99 5.69 16.62 4.34
N ALA A 100 6.05 15.37 4.65
CA ALA A 100 5.05 14.35 4.95
C ALA A 100 4.41 14.61 6.33
N SER A 101 3.14 14.23 6.49
CA SER A 101 2.45 14.26 7.78
C SER A 101 2.65 12.92 8.53
N PRO A 102 2.81 12.95 9.86
CA PRO A 102 2.84 11.72 10.66
C PRO A 102 1.43 11.10 10.71
N SER A 103 1.35 9.77 10.67
CA SER A 103 0.12 9.03 10.99
C SER A 103 0.24 8.33 12.34
N SER A 104 -0.86 8.21 13.08
CA SER A 104 -0.87 7.51 14.36
C SER A 104 -0.77 5.99 14.17
N THR A 105 -0.10 5.33 15.11
CA THR A 105 -0.01 3.86 15.16
C THR A 105 -0.55 3.35 16.47
N ASP A 106 -1.61 2.54 16.40
CA ASP A 106 -2.25 1.94 17.58
C ASP A 106 -1.57 0.60 17.88
N VAL A 107 -0.41 0.69 18.52
CA VAL A 107 0.47 -0.45 18.82
C VAL A 107 0.15 -1.01 20.22
N GLY A 108 -0.22 -2.28 20.28
CA GLY A 108 -0.46 -3.01 21.52
C GLY A 108 0.84 -3.45 22.21
N PRO A 109 0.80 -3.85 23.50
CA PRO A 109 2.01 -4.28 24.23
C PRO A 109 2.74 -5.45 23.57
N GLY A 110 3.98 -5.26 23.12
CA GLY A 110 4.77 -6.31 22.46
C GLY A 110 4.42 -6.53 20.99
N GLU A 111 3.65 -5.61 20.38
CA GLU A 111 3.54 -5.50 18.93
C GLU A 111 4.68 -4.64 18.36
N LEU A 112 5.02 -4.81 17.08
CA LEU A 112 6.04 -4.00 16.45
C LEU A 112 5.55 -2.55 16.25
N ASN A 113 6.34 -1.56 16.68
CA ASN A 113 6.05 -0.16 16.41
C ASN A 113 6.66 0.28 15.06
N ILE A 114 5.91 0.08 13.98
CA ILE A 114 6.31 0.48 12.63
C ILE A 114 5.91 1.95 12.40
N PRO A 115 6.83 2.86 12.04
CA PRO A 115 6.46 4.25 11.75
C PRO A 115 5.58 4.36 10.50
N ALA A 116 4.61 5.27 10.55
CA ALA A 116 3.65 5.51 9.47
C ALA A 116 3.47 6.99 9.15
N LEU A 117 3.33 7.31 7.86
CA LEU A 117 2.97 8.62 7.34
C LEU A 117 1.51 8.61 6.88
N GLU A 118 0.90 9.78 6.76
CA GLU A 118 -0.38 9.93 6.09
C GLU A 118 -0.20 9.76 4.58
N GLY A 119 -0.99 8.89 3.98
CA GLY A 119 -1.00 8.55 2.56
C GLY A 119 -2.28 9.02 1.85
N ILE A 120 -2.49 8.53 0.64
CA ILE A 120 -3.63 8.89 -0.22
C ILE A 120 -4.97 8.72 0.52
N GLY A 121 -5.80 9.75 0.50
CA GLY A 121 -7.14 9.72 1.12
C GLY A 121 -7.14 9.51 2.64
N GLY A 122 -6.03 9.76 3.34
CA GLY A 122 -5.90 9.50 4.77
C GLY A 122 -5.51 8.06 5.12
N SER A 123 -5.24 7.21 4.11
CA SER A 123 -4.66 5.87 4.31
C SER A 123 -3.29 5.96 4.99
N LYS A 124 -2.79 4.83 5.51
CA LYS A 124 -1.46 4.80 6.13
C LYS A 124 -0.38 4.37 5.15
N LEU A 125 0.77 5.03 5.21
CA LEU A 125 1.99 4.65 4.51
C LEU A 125 3.08 4.26 5.51
N TYR A 126 3.29 2.96 5.71
CA TYR A 126 4.27 2.41 6.64
C TYR A 126 5.69 2.35 6.04
N LEU A 127 6.70 2.51 6.89
CA LEU A 127 8.12 2.38 6.52
C LEU A 127 8.75 1.22 7.28
N VAL A 128 9.14 0.15 6.57
CA VAL A 128 9.62 -1.11 7.17
C VAL A 128 11.09 -1.37 6.81
N ASP A 129 11.93 -1.62 7.80
CA ASP A 129 13.37 -1.94 7.63
C ASP A 129 13.76 -3.38 7.99
N ARG A 130 12.79 -4.16 8.50
CA ARG A 130 12.97 -5.57 8.84
C ARG A 130 12.37 -6.48 7.77
N TYR A 131 13.17 -6.77 6.75
CA TYR A 131 12.84 -7.68 5.64
C TYR A 131 14.10 -8.39 5.13
N GLY A 132 13.93 -9.49 4.40
CA GLY A 132 15.05 -10.24 3.80
C GLY A 132 16.07 -10.75 4.84
N ALA A 133 17.34 -10.40 4.67
CA ALA A 133 18.41 -10.82 5.58
C ALA A 133 18.30 -10.24 7.00
N ASN A 134 17.49 -9.19 7.19
CA ASN A 134 17.25 -8.58 8.50
C ASN A 134 16.11 -9.27 9.28
N GLY A 135 15.55 -10.36 8.74
CA GLY A 135 14.39 -11.04 9.30
C GLY A 135 13.08 -10.51 8.72
N THR A 136 11.98 -10.66 9.45
CA THR A 136 10.65 -10.19 9.02
C THR A 136 9.85 -9.58 10.17
N ILE A 137 8.96 -8.65 9.87
CA ILE A 137 8.01 -8.09 10.85
C ILE A 137 6.94 -9.11 11.28
N TYR A 138 6.60 -10.08 10.43
CA TYR A 138 5.45 -10.97 10.67
C TYR A 138 5.67 -11.94 11.84
N GLU A 139 6.89 -12.39 12.10
CA GLU A 139 7.19 -13.34 13.18
C GLU A 139 6.89 -12.78 14.59
N VAL A 140 6.95 -11.45 14.73
CA VAL A 140 6.65 -10.77 15.99
C VAL A 140 5.15 -10.77 16.26
N ASP A 141 4.36 -10.35 15.27
CA ASP A 141 2.95 -10.02 15.47
C ASP A 141 1.98 -11.15 15.06
N PHE A 142 2.44 -12.09 14.23
CA PHE A 142 1.65 -13.18 13.67
C PHE A 142 2.13 -14.56 14.12
N GLN A 143 1.20 -15.52 14.01
CA GLN A 143 1.48 -16.95 14.17
C GLN A 143 0.93 -17.72 12.97
N PRO A 144 1.65 -18.74 12.48
CA PRO A 144 1.22 -19.53 11.32
C PRO A 144 -0.08 -20.28 11.62
N LEU A 145 -0.89 -20.47 10.57
CA LEU A 145 -2.05 -21.34 10.61
C LEU A 145 -1.63 -22.78 10.29
N GLU A 146 -2.15 -23.75 11.04
CA GLU A 146 -1.87 -25.16 10.79
C GLU A 146 -2.49 -25.62 9.46
N GLY A 147 -1.80 -26.52 8.75
CA GLY A 147 -2.33 -27.15 7.54
C GLY A 147 -2.25 -26.31 6.26
N VAL A 148 -1.78 -25.06 6.32
CA VAL A 148 -1.53 -24.22 5.14
C VAL A 148 -0.04 -24.22 4.83
N ALA A 149 0.38 -25.13 3.95
CA ALA A 149 1.75 -25.10 3.44
C ALA A 149 1.93 -23.86 2.54
N GLU A 150 3.05 -23.15 2.71
CA GLU A 150 3.38 -21.98 1.89
C GLU A 150 3.39 -22.37 0.41
N GLY A 151 2.58 -21.70 -0.40
CA GLY A 151 2.45 -21.98 -1.83
C GLY A 151 1.48 -23.11 -2.22
N ALA A 152 0.79 -23.77 -1.28
CA ALA A 152 -0.15 -24.88 -1.56
C ALA A 152 -1.29 -24.52 -2.54
N PHE A 153 -1.59 -23.22 -2.68
CA PHE A 153 -2.62 -22.67 -3.56
C PHE A 153 -2.08 -21.60 -4.50
N SER A 154 -0.76 -21.59 -4.74
CA SER A 154 -0.11 -20.55 -5.54
C SER A 154 -0.62 -20.55 -6.98
N ALA A 155 -0.97 -19.36 -7.46
CA ALA A 155 -1.27 -19.07 -8.86
C ALA A 155 -0.01 -18.61 -9.64
N GLY A 156 1.17 -18.63 -9.02
CA GLY A 156 2.43 -18.20 -9.64
C GLY A 156 2.67 -16.69 -9.59
N LEU A 157 1.92 -15.94 -8.78
CA LEU A 157 2.17 -14.51 -8.55
C LEU A 157 3.42 -14.33 -7.71
N THR A 158 4.27 -13.37 -8.10
CA THR A 158 5.63 -13.25 -7.59
C THR A 158 5.86 -12.00 -6.74
N TYR A 159 5.42 -10.82 -7.17
CA TYR A 159 5.62 -9.54 -6.46
C TYR A 159 4.55 -8.52 -6.85
N ILE A 160 4.44 -7.43 -6.07
CA ILE A 160 3.59 -6.28 -6.40
C ILE A 160 4.33 -5.38 -7.38
N ASP A 161 3.84 -5.30 -8.62
CA ASP A 161 4.50 -4.48 -9.65
C ASP A 161 4.19 -2.98 -9.52
N HIS A 162 2.92 -2.64 -9.31
CA HIS A 162 2.44 -1.27 -9.13
C HIS A 162 1.08 -1.24 -8.41
N LEU A 163 0.72 -0.08 -7.87
CA LEU A 163 -0.61 0.24 -7.33
C LEU A 163 -1.02 1.61 -7.89
N THR A 164 -2.29 1.81 -8.24
CA THR A 164 -2.75 3.08 -8.84
C THR A 164 -3.52 3.93 -7.83
N HIS A 165 -3.40 5.26 -7.95
CA HIS A 165 -4.21 6.20 -7.20
C HIS A 165 -5.16 6.93 -8.13
N ASN A 166 -6.46 6.78 -7.90
CA ASN A 166 -7.46 7.64 -8.50
C ASN A 166 -7.63 8.87 -7.61
N VAL A 167 -7.48 10.07 -8.18
CA VAL A 167 -7.54 11.32 -7.42
C VAL A 167 -8.65 12.23 -7.94
N LYS A 168 -9.22 13.03 -7.03
CA LYS A 168 -10.17 14.10 -7.38
C LYS A 168 -9.51 15.09 -8.34
N ARG A 169 -10.29 15.66 -9.25
CA ARG A 169 -9.80 16.66 -10.21
C ARG A 169 -9.09 17.82 -9.51
N GLY A 170 -7.89 18.16 -9.98
CA GLY A 170 -6.98 19.14 -9.38
C GLY A 170 -5.96 18.56 -8.38
N ASN A 171 -6.04 17.27 -8.03
CA ASN A 171 -5.15 16.67 -7.03
C ASN A 171 -4.01 15.84 -7.62
N MET A 172 -3.91 15.68 -8.96
CA MET A 172 -2.80 14.96 -9.58
C MET A 172 -1.44 15.54 -9.19
N ASP A 173 -1.26 16.87 -9.31
CA ASP A 173 -0.02 17.56 -8.93
C ASP A 173 0.28 17.43 -7.44
N THR A 174 -0.77 17.43 -6.61
CA THR A 174 -0.63 17.29 -5.15
C THR A 174 0.01 15.94 -4.81
N TRP A 175 -0.51 14.85 -5.36
CA TRP A 175 -0.01 13.50 -5.06
C TRP A 175 1.28 13.17 -5.79
N ALA A 176 1.47 13.63 -7.02
CA ALA A 176 2.75 13.51 -7.71
C ALA A 176 3.85 14.25 -6.93
N GLY A 177 3.58 15.50 -6.55
CA GLY A 177 4.49 16.34 -5.78
C GLY A 177 4.80 15.78 -4.38
N PHE A 178 3.85 15.10 -3.72
CA PHE A 178 4.11 14.38 -2.47
C PHE A 178 5.20 13.31 -2.67
N TYR A 179 5.05 12.42 -3.65
CA TYR A 179 6.01 11.35 -3.90
C TYR A 179 7.37 11.87 -4.40
N GLU A 180 7.37 12.93 -5.22
CA GLU A 180 8.60 13.61 -5.67
C GLU A 180 9.35 14.24 -4.50
N LYS A 181 8.68 15.08 -3.70
CA LYS A 181 9.33 15.84 -2.63
C LYS A 181 9.79 14.94 -1.48
N VAL A 182 8.95 13.99 -1.07
CA VAL A 182 9.20 13.14 0.10
C VAL A 182 10.17 12.01 -0.23
N PHE A 183 9.92 11.28 -1.33
CA PHE A 183 10.64 10.04 -1.64
C PHE A 183 11.56 10.14 -2.86
N ASN A 184 11.61 11.30 -3.53
CA ASN A 184 12.34 11.48 -4.79
C ASN A 184 11.87 10.55 -5.92
N PHE A 185 10.56 10.28 -5.98
CA PHE A 185 9.97 9.63 -7.15
C PHE A 185 10.11 10.54 -8.36
N ARG A 186 9.97 9.97 -9.56
CA ARG A 186 9.97 10.71 -10.80
C ARG A 186 8.80 10.31 -11.67
N GLU A 187 8.25 11.29 -12.36
CA GLU A 187 7.37 11.02 -13.49
C GLU A 187 8.18 10.44 -14.64
N ILE A 188 7.93 9.17 -14.97
CA ILE A 188 8.60 8.51 -16.11
C ILE A 188 7.80 8.64 -17.40
N ARG A 189 6.50 8.92 -17.29
CA ARG A 189 5.60 9.08 -18.43
C ARG A 189 4.31 9.79 -18.03
N TYR A 190 3.90 10.72 -18.88
CA TYR A 190 2.57 11.30 -18.89
C TYR A 190 1.70 10.60 -19.93
N PHE A 191 0.45 10.37 -19.60
CA PHE A 191 -0.56 9.87 -20.54
C PHE A 191 -1.77 10.79 -20.54
N ASP A 192 -2.18 11.16 -21.74
CA ASP A 192 -3.48 11.77 -22.04
C ASP A 192 -4.27 10.75 -22.85
N ILE A 193 -5.23 10.10 -22.20
CA ILE A 193 -5.94 8.95 -22.77
C ILE A 193 -7.38 9.37 -23.09
N GLU A 194 -7.66 9.50 -24.37
CA GLU A 194 -9.03 9.71 -24.87
C GLU A 194 -9.64 8.36 -25.31
N GLY A 195 -10.65 7.91 -24.56
CA GLY A 195 -11.53 6.84 -24.99
C GLY A 195 -12.60 7.35 -25.96
N LYS A 196 -13.43 6.44 -26.50
CA LYS A 196 -14.53 6.82 -27.42
C LYS A 196 -15.59 7.74 -26.79
N LEU A 197 -15.70 7.75 -25.46
CA LEU A 197 -16.76 8.46 -24.73
C LEU A 197 -16.25 9.27 -23.52
N THR A 198 -15.04 9.00 -23.02
CA THR A 198 -14.49 9.56 -21.77
C THR A 198 -12.97 9.68 -21.88
N GLY A 199 -12.37 10.62 -21.13
CA GLY A 199 -10.92 10.78 -21.07
C GLY A 199 -10.34 10.72 -19.65
N LEU A 200 -9.06 10.39 -19.53
CA LEU A 200 -8.31 10.47 -18.26
C LEU A 200 -6.87 10.92 -18.47
N LEU A 201 -6.35 11.59 -17.46
CA LEU A 201 -4.93 11.92 -17.34
C LEU A 201 -4.26 10.93 -16.39
N SER A 202 -3.03 10.50 -16.72
CA SER A 202 -2.25 9.63 -15.85
C SER A 202 -0.78 10.03 -15.81
N ARG A 203 -0.22 10.13 -14.59
CA ARG A 203 1.23 10.27 -14.36
C ARG A 203 1.80 9.01 -13.76
N ALA A 204 2.70 8.37 -14.50
CA ALA A 204 3.40 7.19 -14.02
C ALA A 204 4.58 7.60 -13.13
N MET A 205 4.39 7.51 -11.80
CA MET A 205 5.43 7.83 -10.83
C MET A 205 6.27 6.58 -10.51
N THR A 206 7.59 6.69 -10.53
CA THR A 206 8.52 5.60 -10.19
C THR A 206 9.49 6.03 -9.10
N SER A 207 9.64 5.18 -8.08
CA SER A 207 10.62 5.36 -6.99
C SER A 207 12.07 5.33 -7.47
N PRO A 208 13.00 5.94 -6.71
CA PRO A 208 14.42 5.90 -7.05
C PRO A 208 15.04 4.49 -6.98
N CYS A 209 14.41 3.55 -6.26
CA CYS A 209 14.81 2.14 -6.28
C CYS A 209 14.32 1.36 -7.51
N GLY A 210 13.41 1.94 -8.30
CA GLY A 210 12.82 1.32 -9.50
C GLY A 210 11.85 0.17 -9.23
N LYS A 211 11.53 -0.12 -7.97
CA LYS A 211 10.66 -1.25 -7.56
C LYS A 211 9.24 -0.83 -7.16
N ILE A 212 9.03 0.43 -6.82
CA ILE A 212 7.71 0.98 -6.49
C ILE A 212 7.27 1.87 -7.64
N ARG A 213 6.09 1.59 -8.20
CA ARG A 213 5.44 2.36 -9.26
C ARG A 213 4.02 2.69 -8.85
N ILE A 214 3.65 3.96 -9.01
CA ILE A 214 2.34 4.48 -8.62
C ILE A 214 1.81 5.38 -9.74
N PRO A 215 1.02 4.85 -10.69
CA PRO A 215 0.27 5.67 -11.61
C PRO A 215 -0.79 6.49 -10.86
N ILE A 216 -0.80 7.80 -11.07
CA ILE A 216 -1.78 8.72 -10.49
C ILE A 216 -2.73 9.14 -11.60
N ASN A 217 -4.00 8.80 -11.46
CA ASN A 217 -5.04 9.00 -12.46
C ASN A 217 -6.03 10.08 -12.02
N GLU A 218 -6.37 10.96 -12.94
CA GLU A 218 -7.34 12.04 -12.73
C GLU A 218 -8.34 12.10 -13.88
N SER A 219 -9.60 12.39 -13.55
CA SER A 219 -10.65 12.50 -14.56
C SER A 219 -10.58 13.81 -15.35
N GLN A 220 -10.68 13.72 -16.68
CA GLN A 220 -10.84 14.91 -17.55
C GLN A 220 -12.30 15.41 -17.62
N ASP A 221 -13.28 14.55 -17.33
CA ASP A 221 -14.70 14.84 -17.46
C ASP A 221 -15.53 14.26 -16.31
N ASP A 222 -16.84 14.53 -16.26
CA ASP A 222 -17.69 14.11 -15.13
C ASP A 222 -18.27 12.69 -15.31
N LYS A 223 -17.90 12.00 -16.41
CA LYS A 223 -18.44 10.70 -16.84
C LYS A 223 -17.38 9.60 -16.89
N SER A 224 -16.11 9.93 -16.68
CA SER A 224 -15.03 8.95 -16.74
C SER A 224 -15.14 7.92 -15.62
N GLN A 225 -14.53 6.76 -15.85
CA GLN A 225 -14.40 5.69 -14.88
C GLN A 225 -13.68 6.14 -13.60
N ILE A 226 -12.81 7.16 -13.67
CA ILE A 226 -12.14 7.74 -12.50
C ILE A 226 -13.14 8.53 -11.65
N GLU A 227 -14.05 9.28 -12.28
CA GLU A 227 -15.08 10.04 -11.57
C GLU A 227 -16.18 9.14 -10.98
N GLU A 228 -16.50 8.03 -11.64
CA GLU A 228 -17.36 6.98 -11.06
C GLU A 228 -16.73 6.43 -9.78
N TYR A 229 -15.45 6.03 -9.83
CA TYR A 229 -14.72 5.54 -8.65
C TYR A 229 -14.76 6.53 -7.48
N ILE A 230 -14.44 7.81 -7.73
CA ILE A 230 -14.39 8.86 -6.70
C ILE A 230 -15.76 9.16 -6.08
N ARG A 231 -16.86 8.91 -6.81
CA ARG A 231 -18.22 9.12 -6.29
C ARG A 231 -18.70 7.94 -5.46
N GLU A 232 -18.28 6.73 -5.80
CA GLU A 232 -18.72 5.50 -5.14
C GLU A 232 -17.86 5.13 -3.92
N TYR A 233 -16.57 5.50 -3.91
CA TYR A 233 -15.55 5.09 -2.92
C TYR A 233 -14.70 6.26 -2.44
#